data_AF-A0A934WSF1-F1
#
_entry.id   AF-A0A934WSF1-F1
#
_cell.length_a   1.000
_cell.length_b   1.000
_cell.length_c   1.000
_cell.angle_alpha   90.00
_cell.angle_beta   90.00
_cell.angle_gamma   90.00
#
_symmetry.space_group_name_H-M   'P 1'
#
loop_
_entity.id
_entity.type
_entity.pdbx_description
1 polymer ?
#
loop_
_entity_poly.entity_id
_entity_poly.type
_entity_poly.pdbx_seq_one_letter_code
_entity_poly.pdbx_strand_id
1 'polypeptide(L)'
;MKHTPQSIQNIIENDKTRVFSKEDDNGKTRIYRTERDGKDPMALSAKIYADSEPVVNKESGKLRFLPAFLFLAFIFGLAIWFIFNPKLDYSSSEKRYLQKFPEVTVQSVSSGKFGEEFESYFADHFPARNLWVGFNAYYALGTGNNGAAGVYNCSDGYLINKPVPTENSVEKNLSAIVDFKQNLGKIPVTVMLAPSTGYIANDKLPMIHDRYNDDRYFNTAKRTLEENGMTFVDLRESFKQAYSGGEQLYYRTDHHWTTAGAYLGYTKLCESLGKKPIEKSALNVEIYPNFYGTTYSTSGFWLTEPDEIQVW
;
A
#
# COMPACT_ATOMS: atom_id res chain seq x y z
N MET A 1 -48.71 3.90 -3.31
CA MET A 1 -49.00 4.81 -4.44
C MET A 1 -49.92 4.07 -5.40
N LYS A 2 -51.04 4.68 -5.82
CA LYS A 2 -52.00 4.07 -6.74
C LYS A 2 -51.32 3.87 -8.10
N HIS A 3 -51.03 2.61 -8.47
CA HIS A 3 -50.67 2.28 -9.85
C HIS A 3 -51.89 2.59 -10.73
N THR A 4 -51.71 3.40 -11.76
CA THR A 4 -52.73 3.67 -12.77
C THR A 4 -52.28 3.00 -14.06
N PRO A 5 -52.76 1.79 -14.42
CA PRO A 5 -52.49 1.23 -15.73
C PRO A 5 -53.80 1.12 -16.51
N GLN A 6 -54.13 2.16 -17.28
CA GLN A 6 -55.08 2.02 -18.39
C GLN A 6 -54.66 2.93 -19.55
N SER A 7 -53.45 2.74 -20.06
CA SER A 7 -53.09 3.29 -21.38
C SER A 7 -53.71 2.38 -22.45
N ILE A 8 -54.81 2.81 -23.04
CA ILE A 8 -55.35 2.18 -24.26
C ILE A 8 -54.46 2.63 -25.42
N GLN A 9 -53.80 1.68 -26.08
CA GLN A 9 -52.98 1.96 -27.26
C GLN A 9 -53.71 1.47 -28.51
N ASN A 10 -54.03 2.38 -29.43
CA ASN A 10 -54.61 2.03 -30.72
C ASN A 10 -53.52 1.43 -31.62
N ILE A 11 -53.78 0.25 -32.18
CA ILE A 11 -52.81 -0.45 -33.03
C ILE A 11 -53.16 -0.24 -34.50
N ILE A 12 -54.45 -0.36 -34.87
CA ILE A 12 -54.97 -0.13 -36.23
C ILE A 12 -56.40 0.41 -36.13
N GLU A 13 -56.73 1.48 -36.88
CA GLU A 13 -58.07 2.06 -36.96
C GLU A 13 -58.44 2.35 -38.42
N ASN A 14 -59.58 1.84 -38.87
CA ASN A 14 -60.20 2.19 -40.15
C ASN A 14 -61.72 2.35 -39.97
N ASP A 15 -62.44 2.83 -40.99
CA ASP A 15 -63.86 3.20 -40.91
C ASP A 15 -64.80 2.09 -40.42
N LYS A 16 -64.37 0.81 -40.47
CA LYS A 16 -65.19 -0.37 -40.13
C LYS A 16 -64.67 -1.17 -38.94
N THR A 17 -63.42 -1.01 -38.53
CA THR A 17 -62.78 -1.86 -37.51
C THR A 17 -61.73 -1.08 -36.71
N ARG A 18 -61.76 -1.23 -35.38
CA ARG A 18 -60.71 -0.71 -34.49
C ARG A 18 -60.11 -1.85 -33.69
N VAL A 19 -58.78 -1.90 -33.67
CA VAL A 19 -58.00 -2.85 -32.85
C VAL A 19 -57.20 -2.05 -31.82
N PHE A 20 -57.42 -2.36 -30.55
CA PHE A 20 -56.71 -1.72 -29.44
C PHE A 20 -56.28 -2.74 -28.40
N SER A 21 -55.16 -2.48 -27.73
CA SER A 21 -54.71 -3.27 -26.59
C SER A 21 -55.04 -2.58 -25.27
N LYS A 22 -55.27 -3.38 -24.24
CA LYS A 22 -55.36 -2.93 -22.85
C LYS A 22 -54.58 -3.89 -21.97
N GLU A 23 -53.68 -3.33 -21.17
CA GLU A 23 -52.99 -4.06 -20.11
C GLU A 23 -53.85 -4.03 -18.84
N ASP A 24 -53.96 -5.18 -18.16
CA ASP A 24 -54.61 -5.26 -16.85
C ASP A 24 -53.62 -5.02 -15.70
N ASP A 25 -54.16 -4.90 -14.48
CA ASP A 25 -53.36 -4.62 -13.27
C ASP A 25 -52.33 -5.74 -12.96
N ASN A 26 -52.39 -6.88 -13.64
CA ASN A 26 -51.48 -8.02 -13.50
C ASN A 26 -50.45 -8.12 -14.65
N GLY A 27 -50.34 -7.09 -15.51
CA GLY A 27 -49.40 -7.06 -16.63
C GLY A 27 -49.81 -7.91 -17.83
N LYS A 28 -51.07 -8.37 -17.88
CA LYS A 28 -51.59 -9.15 -19.00
C LYS A 28 -52.12 -8.21 -20.07
N THR A 29 -51.60 -8.28 -21.29
CA THR A 29 -52.13 -7.48 -22.41
C THR A 29 -53.21 -8.25 -23.15
N ARG A 30 -54.41 -7.66 -23.25
CA ARG A 30 -55.53 -8.16 -24.06
C ARG A 30 -55.73 -7.29 -25.29
N ILE A 31 -55.91 -7.94 -26.45
CA ILE A 31 -56.20 -7.26 -27.71
C ILE A 31 -57.69 -7.39 -28.01
N TYR A 32 -58.33 -6.25 -28.23
CA TYR A 32 -59.74 -6.13 -28.56
C TYR A 32 -59.89 -5.72 -30.02
N ARG A 33 -60.86 -6.32 -30.71
CA ARG A 33 -61.30 -5.90 -32.04
C ARG A 33 -62.76 -5.51 -31.97
N THR A 34 -63.08 -4.35 -32.50
CA THR A 34 -64.46 -3.89 -32.67
C THR A 34 -64.86 -3.94 -34.14
N GLU A 35 -66.08 -4.39 -34.40
CA GLU A 35 -66.68 -4.37 -35.74
C GLU A 35 -68.08 -3.74 -35.62
N ARG A 36 -68.47 -2.93 -36.62
CA ARG A 36 -69.83 -2.41 -36.70
C ARG A 36 -70.77 -3.53 -37.12
N ASP A 37 -71.88 -3.69 -36.41
CA ASP A 37 -72.93 -4.60 -36.81
C ASP A 37 -73.54 -4.13 -38.14
N GLY A 38 -73.58 -5.01 -39.14
CA GLY A 38 -74.15 -4.70 -40.45
C GLY A 38 -75.66 -4.41 -40.41
N LYS A 39 -76.35 -4.70 -39.29
CA LYS A 39 -77.78 -4.43 -39.10
C LYS A 39 -78.07 -3.14 -38.31
N ASP A 40 -77.10 -2.64 -37.55
CA ASP A 40 -77.20 -1.36 -36.85
C ASP A 40 -75.85 -0.61 -36.93
N PRO A 41 -75.72 0.38 -37.83
CA PRO A 41 -74.45 1.07 -38.07
C PRO A 41 -73.97 1.93 -36.88
N MET A 42 -74.77 2.06 -35.80
CA MET A 42 -74.41 2.75 -34.56
C MET A 42 -73.97 1.78 -33.44
N ALA A 43 -74.17 0.47 -33.58
CA ALA A 43 -73.81 -0.51 -32.57
C ALA A 43 -72.38 -1.05 -32.79
N LEU A 44 -71.51 -0.88 -31.79
CA LEU A 44 -70.14 -1.41 -31.77
C LEU A 44 -70.04 -2.53 -30.73
N SER A 45 -69.64 -3.74 -31.15
CA SER A 45 -69.32 -4.83 -30.21
C SER A 45 -67.83 -5.08 -30.17
N ALA A 46 -67.24 -5.12 -28.96
CA ALA A 46 -65.84 -5.44 -28.75
C ALA A 46 -65.70 -6.92 -28.39
N LYS A 47 -64.92 -7.68 -29.16
CA LYS A 47 -64.56 -9.07 -28.82
C LYS A 47 -63.07 -9.16 -28.50
N ILE A 48 -62.74 -9.99 -27.51
CA ILE A 48 -61.35 -10.34 -27.19
C ILE A 48 -60.83 -11.19 -28.34
N TYR A 49 -59.77 -10.73 -28.99
CA TYR A 49 -59.21 -11.36 -30.17
C TYR A 49 -57.97 -12.19 -29.83
N ALA A 50 -57.17 -11.75 -28.85
CA ALA A 50 -56.01 -12.48 -28.33
C ALA A 50 -55.71 -12.06 -26.89
N ASP A 51 -55.21 -13.00 -26.10
CA ASP A 51 -54.79 -12.79 -24.72
C ASP A 51 -53.33 -13.24 -24.59
N SER A 52 -52.45 -12.36 -24.14
CA SER A 52 -51.04 -12.71 -23.87
C SER A 52 -50.94 -13.36 -22.49
N GLU A 53 -50.09 -14.38 -22.32
CA GLU A 53 -49.72 -14.78 -20.95
C GLU A 53 -48.83 -13.70 -20.33
N PRO A 54 -48.96 -13.41 -19.02
CA PRO A 54 -48.09 -12.45 -18.36
C PRO A 54 -46.64 -12.91 -18.54
N VAL A 55 -45.79 -12.04 -19.10
CA VAL A 55 -44.34 -12.27 -19.14
C VAL A 55 -43.83 -12.11 -17.71
N VAL A 56 -44.01 -13.15 -16.90
CA VAL A 56 -43.30 -13.25 -15.63
C VAL A 56 -41.86 -13.47 -16.00
N ASN A 57 -41.07 -12.41 -15.96
CA ASN A 57 -39.63 -12.50 -15.98
C ASN A 57 -39.22 -13.25 -14.70
N LYS A 58 -39.28 -14.59 -14.74
CA LYS A 58 -38.76 -15.47 -13.71
C LYS A 58 -37.25 -15.34 -13.78
N GLU A 59 -36.71 -14.21 -13.31
CA GLU A 59 -35.36 -14.22 -12.79
C GLU A 59 -35.33 -15.32 -11.73
N SER A 60 -34.62 -16.39 -12.04
CA SER A 60 -34.59 -17.59 -11.22
C SER A 60 -34.24 -17.20 -9.78
N GLY A 61 -35.19 -17.35 -8.85
CA GLY A 61 -35.06 -16.88 -7.47
C GLY A 61 -33.92 -17.50 -6.65
N LYS A 62 -33.13 -18.39 -7.27
CA LYS A 62 -31.88 -18.96 -6.76
C LYS A 62 -30.64 -18.13 -7.13
N LEU A 63 -30.63 -17.45 -8.27
CA LEU A 63 -29.46 -16.65 -8.72
C LEU A 63 -29.31 -15.33 -7.96
N ARG A 64 -30.42 -14.75 -7.45
CA ARG A 64 -30.40 -13.50 -6.66
C ARG A 64 -29.59 -13.59 -5.36
N PHE A 65 -29.48 -14.78 -4.77
CA PHE A 65 -28.71 -14.99 -3.53
C PHE A 65 -27.30 -15.52 -3.79
N LEU A 66 -26.94 -15.78 -5.05
CA LEU A 66 -25.62 -16.30 -5.39
C LEU A 66 -24.49 -15.36 -4.94
N PRO A 67 -24.55 -14.03 -5.15
CA PRO A 67 -23.50 -13.14 -4.66
C PRO A 67 -23.36 -13.15 -3.13
N ALA A 68 -24.49 -13.18 -2.41
CA ALA A 68 -24.48 -13.25 -0.95
C ALA A 68 -23.90 -14.58 -0.45
N PHE A 69 -24.26 -15.70 -1.08
CA PHE A 69 -23.69 -17.00 -0.77
C PHE A 69 -22.18 -17.04 -1.02
N LEU A 70 -21.72 -16.54 -2.17
CA LEU A 70 -20.28 -16.49 -2.49
C LEU A 70 -19.51 -15.61 -1.50
N PHE A 71 -20.07 -14.46 -1.12
CA PHE A 71 -19.46 -13.56 -0.15
C PHE A 71 -19.35 -14.20 1.25
N LEU A 72 -20.42 -14.86 1.72
CA LEU A 72 -20.39 -15.58 2.99
C LEU A 72 -19.43 -16.77 2.95
N ALA A 73 -19.46 -17.55 1.87
CA ALA A 73 -18.53 -18.66 1.69
C ALA A 73 -17.07 -18.18 1.70
N PHE A 74 -16.78 -17.02 1.10
CA PHE A 74 -15.46 -16.40 1.13
C PHE A 74 -15.05 -15.98 2.55
N ILE A 75 -15.89 -15.26 3.29
CA ILE A 75 -15.58 -14.82 4.66
C ILE A 75 -15.42 -16.02 5.61
N PHE A 76 -16.37 -16.95 5.61
CA PHE A 76 -16.28 -18.14 6.47
C PHE A 76 -15.12 -19.04 6.06
N GLY A 77 -14.82 -19.13 4.75
CA GLY A 77 -13.64 -19.83 4.25
C GLY A 77 -12.34 -19.24 4.79
N LEU A 78 -12.18 -17.91 4.76
CA LEU A 78 -11.04 -17.24 5.36
C LEU A 78 -10.98 -17.41 6.89
N ALA A 79 -12.13 -17.37 7.58
CA ALA A 79 -12.17 -17.58 9.02
C ALA A 79 -11.75 -19.01 9.42
N ILE A 80 -12.27 -20.03 8.72
CA ILE A 80 -11.85 -21.42 8.88
C ILE A 80 -10.35 -21.54 8.61
N TRP A 81 -9.87 -20.97 7.52
CA TRP A 81 -8.44 -21.00 7.21
C TRP A 81 -7.62 -20.32 8.30
N PHE A 82 -8.02 -19.15 8.79
CA PHE A 82 -7.35 -18.48 9.90
C PHE A 82 -7.29 -19.35 11.16
N ILE A 83 -8.38 -20.02 11.54
CA ILE A 83 -8.41 -20.87 12.74
C ILE A 83 -7.44 -22.05 12.62
N PHE A 84 -7.42 -22.72 11.46
CA PHE A 84 -6.65 -23.95 11.27
C PHE A 84 -5.23 -23.76 10.71
N ASN A 85 -4.89 -22.57 10.20
CA ASN A 85 -3.55 -22.29 9.68
C ASN A 85 -2.52 -22.30 10.83
N PRO A 86 -1.39 -23.02 10.71
CA PRO A 86 -0.31 -22.94 11.68
C PRO A 86 0.17 -21.51 11.93
N LYS A 87 0.31 -21.15 13.20
CA LYS A 87 0.76 -19.81 13.63
C LYS A 87 2.28 -19.86 13.79
N LEU A 88 3.00 -19.10 12.96
CA LEU A 88 4.45 -19.03 13.02
C LEU A 88 4.87 -18.03 14.11
N ASP A 89 5.92 -18.33 14.87
CA ASP A 89 6.45 -17.35 15.82
C ASP A 89 7.28 -16.25 15.13
N TYR A 90 7.91 -16.55 13.99
CA TYR A 90 8.82 -15.66 13.29
C TYR A 90 8.53 -15.61 11.80
N SER A 91 8.55 -14.40 11.24
CA SER A 91 8.47 -14.16 9.80
C SER A 91 9.85 -13.89 9.24
N SER A 92 10.37 -14.84 8.44
CA SER A 92 11.66 -14.67 7.76
C SER A 92 11.62 -13.57 6.70
N SER A 93 10.47 -13.39 6.04
CA SER A 93 10.27 -12.33 5.04
C SER A 93 10.24 -10.94 5.67
N GLU A 94 9.61 -10.78 6.84
CA GLU A 94 9.52 -9.48 7.55
C GLU A 94 10.65 -9.26 8.56
N LYS A 95 11.48 -10.29 8.80
CA LYS A 95 12.60 -10.31 9.76
C LYS A 95 12.19 -9.93 11.20
N ARG A 96 11.01 -10.34 11.64
CA ARG A 96 10.48 -10.04 12.98
C ARG A 96 9.69 -11.20 13.58
N TYR A 97 9.55 -11.17 14.90
CA TYR A 97 8.60 -12.02 15.60
C TYR A 97 7.17 -11.55 15.34
N LEU A 98 6.27 -12.51 15.18
CA LEU A 98 4.85 -12.28 15.00
C LEU A 98 4.16 -12.18 16.37
N GLN A 99 3.10 -11.39 16.42
CA GLN A 99 2.29 -11.25 17.62
C GLN A 99 1.77 -12.63 18.04
N LYS A 100 1.90 -12.95 19.33
CA LYS A 100 1.33 -14.16 19.93
C LYS A 100 -0.12 -13.92 20.29
N PHE A 101 -0.87 -15.01 20.44
CA PHE A 101 -2.25 -14.90 20.90
C PHE A 101 -2.28 -14.16 22.26
N PRO A 102 -3.04 -13.07 22.40
CA PRO A 102 -3.01 -12.25 23.60
C PRO A 102 -3.58 -12.98 24.82
N GLU A 103 -3.05 -12.65 25.99
CA GLU A 103 -3.56 -13.18 27.25
C GLU A 103 -4.95 -12.63 27.56
N VAL A 104 -5.90 -13.52 27.82
CA VAL A 104 -7.28 -13.13 28.15
C VAL A 104 -7.40 -12.92 29.66
N THR A 105 -7.33 -11.66 30.09
CA THR A 105 -7.57 -11.27 31.50
C THR A 105 -8.60 -10.15 31.59
N VAL A 106 -9.31 -10.05 32.72
CA VAL A 106 -10.30 -8.97 32.95
C VAL A 106 -9.68 -7.59 32.73
N GLN A 107 -8.46 -7.37 33.23
CA GLN A 107 -7.74 -6.11 33.06
C GLN A 107 -7.39 -5.82 31.59
N SER A 108 -6.91 -6.82 30.85
CA SER A 108 -6.57 -6.65 29.42
C SER A 108 -7.79 -6.33 28.56
N VAL A 109 -8.95 -6.90 28.88
CA VAL A 109 -10.19 -6.67 28.14
C VAL A 109 -10.78 -5.31 28.48
N SER A 110 -10.86 -4.96 29.77
CA SER A 110 -11.45 -3.68 30.18
C SER A 110 -10.59 -2.47 29.80
N SER A 111 -9.27 -2.65 29.68
CA SER A 111 -8.35 -1.59 29.25
C SER A 111 -8.24 -1.44 27.73
N GLY A 112 -8.84 -2.33 26.92
CA GLY A 112 -8.71 -2.33 25.46
C GLY A 112 -7.46 -3.02 24.92
N LYS A 113 -6.47 -3.31 25.79
CA LYS A 113 -5.20 -3.96 25.42
C LYS A 113 -5.39 -5.28 24.67
N PHE A 114 -6.32 -6.13 25.12
CA PHE A 114 -6.61 -7.40 24.43
C PHE A 114 -7.04 -7.17 22.98
N GLY A 115 -7.85 -6.13 22.71
CA GLY A 115 -8.31 -5.80 21.37
C GLY A 115 -7.14 -5.39 20.47
N GLU A 116 -6.29 -4.48 20.93
CA GLU A 116 -5.11 -4.02 20.19
C GLU A 116 -4.13 -5.17 19.87
N GLU A 117 -3.86 -6.04 20.84
CA GLU A 117 -2.99 -7.19 20.66
C GLU A 117 -3.66 -8.27 19.78
N PHE A 118 -4.98 -8.45 19.87
CA PHE A 118 -5.72 -9.37 19.02
C PHE A 118 -5.77 -8.88 17.56
N GLU A 119 -5.95 -7.58 17.32
CA GLU A 119 -5.88 -7.00 15.98
C GLU A 119 -4.49 -7.22 15.37
N SER A 120 -3.43 -7.01 16.16
CA SER A 120 -2.05 -7.28 15.74
C SER A 120 -1.82 -8.77 15.44
N TYR A 121 -2.32 -9.66 16.30
CA TYR A 121 -2.29 -11.12 16.08
C TYR A 121 -3.04 -11.50 14.81
N PHE A 122 -4.25 -10.98 14.64
CA PHE A 122 -5.07 -11.27 13.47
C PHE A 122 -4.39 -10.81 12.18
N ALA A 123 -3.82 -9.59 12.16
CA ALA A 123 -3.10 -9.04 11.02
C ALA A 123 -1.84 -9.85 10.66
N ASP A 124 -1.11 -10.34 11.66
CA ASP A 124 0.11 -11.14 11.47
C ASP A 124 -0.18 -12.53 10.91
N HIS A 125 -1.30 -13.13 11.33
CA HIS A 125 -1.65 -14.50 10.99
C HIS A 125 -2.77 -14.60 9.95
N PHE A 126 -3.14 -13.49 9.32
CA PHE A 126 -4.22 -13.45 8.33
C PHE A 126 -3.90 -14.35 7.12
N PRO A 127 -4.87 -15.12 6.60
CA PRO A 127 -4.60 -16.03 5.52
C PRO A 127 -4.09 -15.32 4.27
N ALA A 128 -2.96 -15.82 3.74
CA ALA A 128 -2.26 -15.23 2.61
C ALA A 128 -1.90 -13.74 2.80
N ARG A 129 -1.57 -13.31 4.02
CA ARG A 129 -1.20 -11.91 4.36
C ARG A 129 -0.33 -11.23 3.31
N ASN A 130 0.77 -11.87 2.89
CA ASN A 130 1.71 -11.27 1.93
C ASN A 130 1.05 -10.93 0.59
N LEU A 131 0.07 -11.72 0.13
CA LEU A 131 -0.70 -11.40 -1.08
C LEU A 131 -1.51 -10.12 -0.90
N TRP A 132 -2.18 -9.95 0.25
CA TRP A 132 -2.97 -8.76 0.55
C TRP A 132 -2.12 -7.51 0.71
N VAL A 133 -0.99 -7.63 1.40
CA VAL A 133 -0.01 -6.53 1.57
C VAL A 133 0.52 -6.10 0.21
N GLY A 134 0.90 -7.06 -0.64
CA GLY A 134 1.39 -6.76 -1.99
C GLY A 134 0.31 -6.15 -2.88
N PHE A 135 -0.89 -6.74 -2.90
CA PHE A 135 -2.02 -6.18 -3.63
C PHE A 135 -2.30 -4.73 -3.23
N ASN A 136 -2.33 -4.44 -1.93
CA ASN A 136 -2.53 -3.08 -1.43
C ASN A 136 -1.41 -2.13 -1.87
N ALA A 137 -0.14 -2.56 -1.83
CA ALA A 137 1.00 -1.74 -2.26
C ALA A 137 0.94 -1.42 -3.77
N TYR A 138 0.66 -2.41 -4.62
CA TYR A 138 0.54 -2.19 -6.07
C TYR A 138 -0.75 -1.45 -6.46
N TYR A 139 -1.84 -1.64 -5.73
CA TYR A 139 -3.06 -0.86 -5.89
C TYR A 139 -2.84 0.62 -5.53
N ALA A 140 -2.12 0.90 -4.44
CA ALA A 140 -1.74 2.26 -4.07
C ALA A 140 -0.91 2.92 -5.18
N LEU A 141 0.06 2.18 -5.75
CA LEU A 141 0.86 2.66 -6.89
C LEU A 141 -0.01 2.96 -8.12
N GLY A 142 -0.92 2.04 -8.49
CA GLY A 142 -1.83 2.21 -9.62
C GLY A 142 -2.85 3.34 -9.47
N THR A 143 -3.12 3.77 -8.24
CA THR A 143 -4.02 4.90 -7.93
C THR A 143 -3.27 6.22 -7.71
N GLY A 144 -1.95 6.24 -7.95
CA GLY A 144 -1.12 7.44 -7.92
C GLY A 144 -0.41 7.72 -6.59
N ASN A 145 -0.49 6.82 -5.61
CA ASN A 145 0.31 6.89 -4.40
C ASN A 145 1.64 6.17 -4.61
N ASN A 146 2.73 6.93 -4.74
CA ASN A 146 4.05 6.40 -5.08
C ASN A 146 4.73 5.60 -3.96
N GLY A 147 4.05 5.33 -2.84
CA GLY A 147 4.61 4.54 -1.76
C GLY A 147 3.58 3.81 -0.91
N ALA A 148 4.05 2.74 -0.27
CA ALA A 148 3.29 1.90 0.64
C ALA A 148 4.09 1.69 1.93
N ALA A 149 3.42 1.63 3.08
CA ALA A 149 4.06 1.42 4.39
C ALA A 149 5.27 2.34 4.68
N GLY A 150 5.22 3.60 4.22
CA GLY A 150 6.33 4.54 4.43
C GLY A 150 7.54 4.32 3.52
N VAL A 151 7.41 3.56 2.42
CA VAL A 151 8.47 3.30 1.44
C VAL A 151 8.00 3.73 0.06
N TYR A 152 8.82 4.51 -0.66
CA TYR A 152 8.61 4.84 -2.06
C TYR A 152 9.05 3.69 -2.97
N ASN A 153 8.25 3.40 -4.00
CA ASN A 153 8.68 2.59 -5.13
C ASN A 153 9.37 3.54 -6.13
N CYS A 154 10.68 3.36 -6.32
CA CYS A 154 11.53 4.24 -7.10
C CYS A 154 11.98 3.56 -8.39
N SER A 155 12.56 4.34 -9.30
CA SER A 155 13.16 3.78 -10.52
C SER A 155 14.40 2.93 -10.19
N ASP A 156 14.83 2.11 -11.16
CA ASP A 156 15.99 1.20 -11.06
C ASP A 156 15.94 0.23 -9.87
N GLY A 157 14.73 -0.15 -9.45
CA GLY A 157 14.49 -1.13 -8.39
C GLY A 157 14.69 -0.58 -6.97
N TYR A 158 14.93 0.72 -6.80
CA TYR A 158 15.10 1.31 -5.48
C TYR A 158 13.79 1.31 -4.68
N LEU A 159 13.91 0.99 -3.39
CA LEU A 159 12.90 1.17 -2.37
C LEU A 159 13.46 2.15 -1.34
N ILE A 160 12.89 3.35 -1.25
CA ILE A 160 13.43 4.43 -0.43
C ILE A 160 12.42 4.83 0.64
N ASN A 161 12.80 4.73 1.92
CA ASN A 161 11.95 5.15 3.03
C ASN A 161 11.59 6.65 2.92
N LYS A 162 10.32 6.98 3.15
CA LYS A 162 9.88 8.37 3.29
C LYS A 162 10.64 9.05 4.42
N PRO A 163 10.99 10.34 4.28
CA PRO A 163 11.60 11.07 5.38
C PRO A 163 10.66 11.08 6.59
N VAL A 164 11.24 10.86 7.78
CA VAL A 164 10.47 10.88 9.03
C VAL A 164 10.27 12.31 9.51
N PRO A 165 9.10 12.66 10.08
CA PRO A 165 8.92 13.94 10.76
C PRO A 165 9.93 14.08 11.92
N THR A 166 10.59 15.23 12.01
CA THR A 166 11.70 15.42 12.95
C THR A 166 11.38 16.37 14.11
N GLU A 167 10.11 16.64 14.44
CA GLU A 167 9.67 17.62 15.45
C GLU A 167 10.61 17.72 16.67
N ASN A 168 11.55 18.68 16.66
CA ASN A 168 12.60 18.94 17.65
C ASN A 168 13.58 17.78 17.99
N SER A 169 13.52 16.67 17.27
CA SER A 169 14.37 15.49 17.51
C SER A 169 15.85 15.74 17.21
N VAL A 170 16.16 16.58 16.21
CA VAL A 170 17.54 16.84 15.78
C VAL A 170 18.30 17.61 16.84
N GLU A 171 17.73 18.71 17.33
CA GLU A 171 18.32 19.54 18.38
C GLU A 171 18.48 18.76 19.68
N LYS A 172 17.48 17.94 20.04
CA LYS A 172 17.55 17.05 21.21
C LYS A 172 18.70 16.04 21.09
N ASN A 173 18.85 15.39 19.93
CA ASN A 173 19.91 14.41 19.70
C ASN A 173 21.30 15.08 19.72
N LEU A 174 21.43 16.27 19.11
CA LEU A 174 22.69 17.02 19.13
C LEU A 174 23.05 17.48 20.55
N SER A 175 22.08 17.90 21.36
CA SER A 175 22.30 18.24 22.77
C SER A 175 22.87 17.05 23.53
N ALA A 176 22.34 15.84 23.32
CA ALA A 176 22.86 14.64 23.97
C ALA A 176 24.33 14.36 23.59
N ILE A 177 24.74 14.63 22.34
CA ILE A 177 26.13 14.49 21.90
C ILE A 177 27.02 15.57 22.55
N VAL A 178 26.53 16.80 22.67
CA VAL A 178 27.24 17.88 23.36
C VAL A 178 27.44 17.54 24.84
N ASP A 179 26.39 17.09 25.53
CA ASP A 179 26.47 16.68 26.94
C ASP A 179 27.46 15.52 27.10
N PHE A 180 27.46 14.57 26.18
CA PHE A 180 28.45 13.48 26.15
C PHE A 180 29.89 14.03 26.03
N LYS A 181 30.14 14.95 25.10
CA LYS A 181 31.47 15.59 24.92
C LYS A 181 31.93 16.33 26.17
N GLN A 182 31.03 17.05 26.84
CA GLN A 182 31.32 17.80 28.06
C GLN A 182 31.75 16.87 29.20
N ASN A 183 31.11 15.71 29.33
CA ASN A 183 31.44 14.69 30.33
C ASN A 183 32.77 13.95 30.07
N LEU A 184 33.29 13.99 28.83
CA LEU A 184 34.56 13.35 28.47
C LEU A 184 35.81 14.20 28.74
N GLY A 185 35.65 15.48 29.13
CA GLY A 185 36.77 16.39 29.36
C GLY A 185 37.60 16.64 28.09
N LYS A 186 38.90 16.26 28.10
CA LYS A 186 39.86 16.57 27.02
C LYS A 186 39.87 15.59 25.86
N ILE A 187 39.09 14.50 25.91
CA ILE A 187 39.07 13.50 24.83
C ILE A 187 38.47 14.14 23.57
N PRO A 188 39.16 14.10 22.41
CA PRO A 188 38.61 14.55 21.14
C PRO A 188 37.40 13.70 20.72
N VAL A 189 36.37 14.34 20.18
CA VAL A 189 35.19 13.66 19.64
C VAL A 189 35.01 14.08 18.19
N THR A 190 34.91 13.08 17.32
CA THR A 190 34.62 13.24 15.90
C THR A 190 33.28 12.58 15.61
N VAL A 191 32.39 13.29 14.93
CA VAL A 191 31.06 12.83 14.57
C VAL A 191 30.93 12.80 13.07
N MET A 192 30.43 11.69 12.54
CA MET A 192 30.15 11.50 11.12
C MET A 192 28.69 11.08 10.97
N LEU A 193 27.97 11.71 10.04
CA LEU A 193 26.60 11.35 9.72
C LEU A 193 26.54 10.81 8.29
N ALA A 194 25.89 9.66 8.12
CA ALA A 194 25.57 9.14 6.80
C ALA A 194 24.36 9.91 6.24
N PRO A 195 24.42 10.41 5.00
CA PRO A 195 23.27 11.07 4.38
C PRO A 195 22.15 10.06 4.11
N SER A 196 20.93 10.57 3.90
CA SER A 196 19.77 9.73 3.59
C SER A 196 19.84 9.20 2.16
N THR A 197 19.38 7.97 1.92
CA THR A 197 19.33 7.38 0.57
C THR A 197 18.59 8.27 -0.42
N GLY A 198 17.42 8.80 -0.05
CA GLY A 198 16.64 9.70 -0.92
C GLY A 198 17.28 11.07 -1.17
N TYR A 199 18.23 11.49 -0.35
CA TYR A 199 19.01 12.71 -0.60
C TYR A 199 20.14 12.48 -1.61
N ILE A 200 20.79 11.30 -1.56
CA ILE A 200 21.87 10.93 -2.48
C ILE A 200 21.33 10.44 -3.83
N ALA A 201 20.40 9.48 -3.81
CA ALA A 201 19.76 8.89 -5.00
C ALA A 201 18.44 9.61 -5.35
N ASN A 202 18.49 10.95 -5.38
CA ASN A 202 17.28 11.77 -5.56
C ASN A 202 16.66 11.63 -6.97
N ASP A 203 17.45 11.26 -7.97
CA ASP A 203 17.04 11.00 -9.34
C ASP A 203 16.20 9.72 -9.46
N LYS A 204 16.24 8.85 -8.44
CA LYS A 204 15.44 7.63 -8.40
C LYS A 204 14.03 7.86 -7.88
N LEU A 205 13.84 8.89 -7.07
CA LEU A 205 12.58 9.17 -6.40
C LEU A 205 11.44 9.44 -7.40
N PRO A 206 10.20 9.05 -7.06
CA PRO A 206 9.05 9.37 -7.88
C PRO A 206 8.84 10.89 -7.95
N MET A 207 8.24 11.41 -9.02
CA MET A 207 8.06 12.86 -9.21
C MET A 207 7.41 13.57 -8.02
N ILE A 208 6.40 12.93 -7.40
CA ILE A 208 5.74 13.43 -6.19
C ILE A 208 6.26 12.62 -5.00
N HIS A 209 7.09 13.28 -4.18
CA HIS A 209 7.68 12.74 -2.95
C HIS A 209 7.91 13.84 -1.92
N ASP A 210 8.03 13.45 -0.66
CA ASP A 210 8.39 14.34 0.44
C ASP A 210 9.85 14.78 0.35
N ARG A 211 10.13 16.03 0.75
CA ARG A 211 11.48 16.59 0.69
C ARG A 211 12.43 15.97 1.73
N TYR A 212 13.57 15.50 1.26
CA TYR A 212 14.71 15.15 2.12
C TYR A 212 15.49 16.41 2.52
N ASN A 213 15.52 16.71 3.82
CA ASN A 213 16.07 17.97 4.37
C ASN A 213 17.48 17.81 4.96
N ASP A 214 18.26 16.85 4.46
CA ASP A 214 19.63 16.56 4.93
C ASP A 214 20.50 17.81 4.96
N ASP A 215 20.35 18.73 4.01
CA ASP A 215 21.11 19.99 4.04
C ASP A 215 20.88 20.80 5.32
N ARG A 216 19.62 20.92 5.74
CA ARG A 216 19.27 21.62 6.98
C ARG A 216 19.86 20.88 8.17
N TYR A 217 19.69 19.56 8.24
CA TYR A 217 20.11 18.76 9.39
C TYR A 217 21.63 18.70 9.54
N PHE A 218 22.35 18.50 8.44
CA PHE A 218 23.81 18.46 8.44
C PHE A 218 24.41 19.84 8.74
N ASN A 219 23.83 20.92 8.22
CA ASN A 219 24.31 22.27 8.55
C ASN A 219 24.09 22.61 10.03
N THR A 220 22.93 22.24 10.59
CA THR A 220 22.69 22.38 12.04
C THR A 220 23.67 21.54 12.85
N ALA A 221 23.86 20.27 12.49
CA ALA A 221 24.79 19.37 13.16
C ALA A 221 26.22 19.91 13.12
N LYS A 222 26.71 20.28 11.93
CA LYS A 222 28.05 20.86 11.75
C LYS A 222 28.26 22.06 12.67
N ARG A 223 27.37 23.05 12.62
CA ARG A 223 27.46 24.25 13.45
C ARG A 223 27.50 23.90 14.94
N THR A 224 26.52 23.14 15.43
CA THR A 224 26.41 22.80 16.84
C THR A 224 27.61 21.99 17.33
N LEU A 225 28.12 21.05 16.53
CA LEU A 225 29.23 20.20 16.91
C LEU A 225 30.56 20.97 16.92
N GLU A 226 30.83 21.77 15.88
CA GLU A 226 32.06 22.56 15.76
C GLU A 226 32.14 23.68 16.81
N GLU A 227 31.02 24.35 17.11
CA GLU A 227 30.93 25.35 18.20
C GLU A 227 31.24 24.74 19.58
N ASN A 228 31.04 23.44 19.76
CA ASN A 228 31.32 22.70 20.99
C ASN A 228 32.65 21.93 20.94
N GLY A 229 33.56 22.31 20.04
CA GLY A 229 34.93 21.77 20.00
C GLY A 229 35.02 20.32 19.53
N MET A 230 34.03 19.85 18.76
CA MET A 230 34.05 18.55 18.10
C MET A 230 34.38 18.71 16.61
N THR A 231 34.86 17.64 15.99
CA THR A 231 35.07 17.59 14.54
C THR A 231 33.86 16.95 13.86
N PHE A 232 33.32 17.59 12.82
CA PHE A 232 32.24 17.03 12.01
C PHE A 232 32.76 16.55 10.66
N VAL A 233 32.49 15.29 10.32
CA VAL A 233 32.81 14.70 9.02
C VAL A 233 31.55 14.70 8.16
N ASP A 234 31.52 15.60 7.19
CA ASP A 234 30.40 15.75 6.26
C ASP A 234 30.60 14.89 5.01
N LEU A 235 29.72 13.90 4.82
CA LEU A 235 29.81 12.96 3.72
C LEU A 235 29.04 13.38 2.47
N ARG A 236 28.18 14.41 2.54
CA ARG A 236 27.20 14.74 1.48
C ARG A 236 27.85 14.92 0.11
N GLU A 237 28.88 15.75 0.03
CA GLU A 237 29.56 16.05 -1.25
C GLU A 237 30.28 14.83 -1.79
N SER A 238 31.03 14.11 -0.95
CA SER A 238 31.72 12.89 -1.37
C SER A 238 30.76 11.81 -1.87
N PHE A 239 29.61 11.64 -1.22
CA PHE A 239 28.60 10.65 -1.60
C PHE A 239 27.90 11.06 -2.89
N LYS A 240 27.53 12.33 -3.05
CA LYS A 240 26.97 12.83 -4.33
C LYS A 240 27.94 12.65 -5.48
N GLN A 241 29.23 12.93 -5.26
CA GLN A 241 30.25 12.78 -6.29
C GLN A 241 30.43 11.32 -6.71
N ALA A 242 30.60 10.40 -5.74
CA ALA A 242 30.75 8.98 -6.04
C ALA A 242 29.49 8.39 -6.69
N TYR A 243 28.30 8.77 -6.20
CA TYR A 243 27.03 8.38 -6.80
C TYR A 243 26.88 8.87 -8.25
N SER A 244 27.18 10.14 -8.51
CA SER A 244 27.16 10.71 -9.87
C SER A 244 28.23 10.06 -10.79
N GLY A 245 29.28 9.51 -10.20
CA GLY A 245 30.30 8.70 -10.88
C GLY A 245 29.85 7.26 -11.17
N GLY A 246 28.66 6.86 -10.76
CA GLY A 246 28.08 5.54 -11.00
C GLY A 246 28.26 4.54 -9.86
N GLU A 247 28.80 4.94 -8.71
CA GLU A 247 28.91 4.04 -7.56
C GLU A 247 27.57 3.87 -6.85
N GLN A 248 27.14 2.61 -6.65
CA GLN A 248 25.99 2.28 -5.82
C GLN A 248 26.38 2.36 -4.34
N LEU A 249 26.06 3.50 -3.70
CA LEU A 249 26.41 3.74 -2.28
C LEU A 249 25.36 3.23 -1.28
N TYR A 250 24.14 2.92 -1.73
CA TYR A 250 23.06 2.36 -0.93
C TYR A 250 22.45 1.15 -1.61
N TYR A 251 22.00 0.18 -0.80
CA TYR A 251 21.21 -0.92 -1.31
C TYR A 251 19.90 -0.37 -1.91
N ARG A 252 19.41 -1.00 -2.96
CA ARG A 252 18.09 -0.74 -3.53
C ARG A 252 17.00 -1.24 -2.61
N THR A 253 17.21 -2.38 -1.95
CA THR A 253 16.18 -3.05 -1.13
C THR A 253 16.35 -2.84 0.39
N ASP A 254 17.37 -2.09 0.82
CA ASP A 254 17.66 -1.80 2.23
C ASP A 254 18.01 -0.31 2.42
N HIS A 255 17.73 0.24 3.61
CA HIS A 255 18.01 1.64 3.92
C HIS A 255 19.48 1.91 4.28
N HIS A 256 20.30 0.87 4.51
CA HIS A 256 21.71 1.03 4.77
C HIS A 256 22.52 1.29 3.49
N TRP A 257 23.68 1.90 3.67
CA TRP A 257 24.70 1.99 2.63
C TRP A 257 25.23 0.60 2.21
N THR A 258 25.74 0.48 0.98
CA THR A 258 26.52 -0.69 0.56
C THR A 258 27.89 -0.69 1.22
N THR A 259 28.63 -1.78 1.09
CA THR A 259 30.04 -1.83 1.54
C THR A 259 30.92 -0.79 0.84
N ALA A 260 30.60 -0.42 -0.41
CA ALA A 260 31.26 0.69 -1.08
C ALA A 260 30.96 2.05 -0.41
N GLY A 261 29.70 2.32 -0.06
CA GLY A 261 29.32 3.51 0.70
C GLY A 261 29.96 3.57 2.08
N ALA A 262 29.97 2.43 2.80
CA ALA A 262 30.64 2.31 4.08
C ALA A 262 32.16 2.53 3.97
N TYR A 263 32.80 1.99 2.94
CA TYR A 263 34.23 2.20 2.66
C TYR A 263 34.52 3.68 2.39
N LEU A 264 33.70 4.37 1.58
CA LEU A 264 33.83 5.81 1.36
C LEU A 264 33.72 6.59 2.67
N GLY A 265 32.72 6.31 3.51
CA GLY A 265 32.60 6.90 4.84
C GLY A 265 33.82 6.64 5.73
N TYR A 266 34.32 5.39 5.73
CA TYR A 266 35.55 5.00 6.43
C TYR A 266 36.77 5.81 5.98
N THR A 267 36.97 5.99 4.67
CA THR A 267 38.10 6.77 4.16
C THR A 267 38.04 8.23 4.62
N LYS A 268 36.84 8.86 4.57
CA LYS A 268 36.64 10.24 5.05
C LYS A 268 36.83 10.38 6.55
N LEU A 269 36.41 9.38 7.33
CA LEU A 269 36.69 9.35 8.76
C LEU A 269 38.20 9.20 9.03
N CYS A 270 38.91 8.33 8.31
CA CYS A 270 40.35 8.16 8.45
C CYS A 270 41.10 9.46 8.13
N GLU A 271 40.77 10.11 7.02
CA GLU A 271 41.32 11.42 6.63
C GLU A 271 41.15 12.44 7.77
N SER A 272 39.93 12.56 8.32
CA SER A 272 39.65 13.48 9.43
C SER A 272 40.42 13.15 10.72
N LEU A 273 40.76 11.87 10.94
CA LEU A 273 41.50 11.40 12.11
C LEU A 273 43.02 11.38 11.90
N GLY A 274 43.52 11.84 10.74
CA GLY A 274 44.94 11.77 10.39
C GLY A 274 45.46 10.33 10.24
N LYS A 275 44.57 9.38 9.90
CA LYS A 275 44.89 7.97 9.68
C LYS A 275 44.89 7.67 8.18
N LYS A 276 45.78 6.78 7.76
CA LYS A 276 45.75 6.25 6.39
C LYS A 276 44.70 5.13 6.31
N PRO A 277 43.70 5.21 5.42
CA PRO A 277 42.78 4.10 5.20
C PRO A 277 43.48 2.92 4.54
N ILE A 278 42.96 1.71 4.76
CA ILE A 278 43.37 0.53 4.00
C ILE A 278 42.98 0.74 2.54
N GLU A 279 43.94 0.55 1.64
CA GLU A 279 43.71 0.66 0.19
C GLU A 279 42.70 -0.41 -0.27
N LYS A 280 41.75 -0.03 -1.13
CA LYS A 280 40.71 -0.95 -1.63
C LYS A 280 41.31 -2.19 -2.31
N SER A 281 42.48 -2.06 -2.94
CA SER A 281 43.19 -3.18 -3.59
C SER A 281 43.77 -4.21 -2.61
N ALA A 282 43.82 -3.90 -1.31
CA ALA A 282 44.28 -4.83 -0.27
C ALA A 282 43.11 -5.61 0.38
N LEU A 283 41.86 -5.29 0.01
CA LEU A 283 40.65 -5.93 0.52
C LEU A 283 40.22 -7.08 -0.39
N ASN A 284 39.62 -8.11 0.20
CA ASN A 284 39.14 -9.28 -0.54
C ASN A 284 37.63 -9.18 -0.66
N VAL A 285 37.13 -9.09 -1.90
CA VAL A 285 35.69 -8.92 -2.13
C VAL A 285 35.01 -10.27 -2.35
N GLU A 286 34.11 -10.62 -1.44
CA GLU A 286 33.15 -11.71 -1.61
C GLU A 286 31.77 -11.16 -1.96
N ILE A 287 31.07 -11.81 -2.88
CA ILE A 287 29.74 -11.37 -3.37
C ILE A 287 28.70 -12.44 -3.04
N TYR A 288 27.62 -12.00 -2.41
CA TYR A 288 26.48 -12.82 -2.01
C TYR A 288 25.22 -12.33 -2.73
N PRO A 289 24.66 -13.10 -3.69
CA PRO A 289 23.48 -12.69 -4.44
C PRO A 289 22.19 -12.84 -3.61
N ASN A 290 21.07 -12.35 -4.17
CA ASN A 290 19.71 -12.53 -3.64
C ASN A 290 19.48 -11.91 -2.25
N PHE A 291 20.07 -10.74 -2.01
CA PHE A 291 19.84 -9.99 -0.80
C PHE A 291 18.55 -9.18 -0.90
N TYR A 292 17.60 -9.50 -0.01
CA TYR A 292 16.42 -8.69 0.27
C TYR A 292 16.60 -7.96 1.60
N GLY A 293 16.66 -6.63 1.54
CA GLY A 293 16.77 -5.77 2.69
C GLY A 293 15.49 -5.62 3.52
N THR A 294 15.64 -4.92 4.64
CA THR A 294 14.56 -4.56 5.56
C THR A 294 13.53 -3.63 4.93
N THR A 295 13.95 -2.75 4.01
CA THR A 295 13.02 -1.87 3.30
C THR A 295 12.13 -2.67 2.34
N TYR A 296 12.68 -3.68 1.66
CA TYR A 296 11.86 -4.64 0.92
C TYR A 296 10.86 -5.33 1.85
N SER A 297 11.34 -5.94 2.95
CA SER A 297 10.55 -6.67 3.94
C SER A 297 9.32 -5.93 4.47
N THR A 298 9.35 -4.60 4.53
CA THR A 298 8.26 -3.77 5.06
C THR A 298 7.40 -3.11 3.97
N SER A 299 7.88 -3.03 2.73
CA SER A 299 7.27 -2.20 1.69
C SER A 299 6.00 -2.77 1.05
N GLY A 300 5.90 -4.10 0.93
CA GLY A 300 4.87 -4.74 0.11
C GLY A 300 5.20 -4.86 -1.38
N PHE A 301 6.31 -4.32 -1.87
CA PHE A 301 6.68 -4.37 -3.30
C PHE A 301 7.43 -5.66 -3.65
N TRP A 302 6.72 -6.80 -3.57
CA TRP A 302 7.30 -8.16 -3.70
C TRP A 302 7.85 -8.53 -5.09
N LEU A 303 7.60 -7.72 -6.11
CA LEU A 303 8.15 -7.90 -7.46
C LEU A 303 9.47 -7.13 -7.66
N THR A 304 10.00 -6.50 -6.62
CA THR A 304 11.30 -5.82 -6.67
C THR A 304 12.42 -6.86 -6.72
N GLU A 305 13.37 -6.68 -7.64
CA GLU A 305 14.55 -7.54 -7.74
C GLU A 305 15.47 -7.39 -6.51
N PRO A 306 16.19 -8.45 -6.12
CA PRO A 306 17.11 -8.39 -4.99
C PRO A 306 18.39 -7.61 -5.32
N ASP A 307 19.10 -7.18 -4.29
CA ASP A 307 20.49 -6.73 -4.40
C ASP A 307 21.48 -7.89 -4.28
N GLU A 308 22.76 -7.58 -4.45
CA GLU A 308 23.88 -8.35 -3.93
C GLU A 308 24.49 -7.67 -2.70
N ILE A 309 25.01 -8.47 -1.76
CA ILE A 309 25.88 -7.99 -0.68
C ILE A 309 27.33 -8.25 -1.07
N GLN A 310 28.17 -7.24 -0.89
CA GLN A 310 29.61 -7.40 -0.96
C GLN A 310 30.20 -7.36 0.45
N VAL A 311 31.14 -8.25 0.75
CA VAL A 311 31.94 -8.22 1.97
C VAL A 311 33.39 -7.99 1.53
N TRP A 312 34.03 -6.94 2.04
CA TRP A 312 35.37 -6.48 1.63
C TRP A 312 36.40 -6.72 2.74
#